data_AF-A0A2S8PJI8-F1
#
_entry.id   AF-A0A2S8PJI8-F1
#
_cell.length_a   1.000
_cell.length_b   1.000
_cell.length_c   1.000
_cell.angle_alpha   90.00
_cell.angle_beta   90.00
_cell.angle_gamma   90.00
#
_symmetry.space_group_name_H-M   'P 1'
#
loop_
_entity.id
_entity.type
_entity.pdbx_description
1 polymer ?
#
loop_
_entity_poly.entity_id
_entity_poly.type
_entity_poly.pdbx_seq_one_letter_code
_entity_poly.pdbx_strand_id
1 'polypeptide(L)' 'MYEHRYRENKLHGVPGFPLYIYKVEHQAGVRTILPVHWHNEMEIIYLSKGTATFRIESREFAIREGEALV' A
#
# COMPACT_ATOMS: atom_id res chain seq x y z
N MET A 1 6.14 -8.04 22.33
CA MET A 1 6.95 -6.80 22.14
C MET A 1 7.32 -6.51 20.68
N TYR A 2 7.29 -7.50 19.76
CA TYR A 2 7.57 -7.28 18.33
C TYR A 2 6.40 -6.71 17.52
N GLU A 3 5.17 -6.84 18.01
CA GLU A 3 3.94 -6.46 17.29
C GLU A 3 3.97 -5.02 16.81
N HIS A 4 4.55 -4.09 17.56
CA HIS A 4 4.48 -2.66 17.23
C HIS A 4 5.58 -2.15 16.29
N ARG A 5 6.64 -2.91 15.98
CA ARG A 5 7.81 -2.38 15.25
C ARG A 5 7.46 -1.78 13.90
N TYR A 6 6.52 -2.41 13.19
CA TYR A 6 6.09 -2.00 11.86
C TYR A 6 4.63 -1.54 11.84
N ARG A 7 4.03 -1.31 13.01
CA ARG A 7 2.66 -0.82 13.08
C ARG A 7 2.64 0.64 12.65
N GLU A 8 1.85 0.98 11.64
CA GLU A 8 1.66 2.38 11.27
C GLU A 8 0.99 3.14 12.42
N ASN A 9 1.49 4.34 12.71
CA ASN A 9 0.94 5.22 13.76
C ASN A 9 0.14 6.40 13.18
N LYS A 10 -0.26 6.29 11.92
CA LYS A 10 -1.10 7.26 11.23
C LYS A 10 -2.55 6.79 11.31
N LEU A 11 -3.46 7.71 11.60
CA LEU A 11 -4.90 7.46 11.46
C LEU A 11 -5.31 7.86 10.06
N HIS A 12 -6.10 7.02 9.37
CA HIS A 12 -6.61 7.35 8.06
C HIS A 12 -8.07 7.84 8.09
N GLY A 13 -8.33 8.93 7.37
CA GLY A 13 -9.63 9.55 7.29
C GLY A 13 -10.07 10.33 8.54
N VAL A 14 -11.31 10.80 8.50
CA VAL A 14 -12.03 11.49 9.57
C VAL A 14 -13.49 11.01 9.59
N PRO A 15 -14.29 11.25 10.64
CA PRO A 15 -15.65 10.72 10.71
C PRO A 15 -16.57 11.05 9.52
N GLY A 16 -16.39 12.22 8.89
CA GLY A 16 -17.15 12.61 7.69
C GLY A 16 -16.59 12.07 6.37
N PHE A 17 -15.39 11.49 6.39
CA PHE A 17 -14.71 10.92 5.23
C PHE A 17 -13.68 9.87 5.72
N PRO A 18 -14.09 8.61 5.94
CA PRO A 18 -13.31 7.61 6.68
C PRO A 18 -12.21 6.95 5.83
N LEU A 19 -11.60 7.72 4.92
CA LEU A 19 -10.57 7.28 3.99
C LEU A 19 -9.52 8.39 3.83
N TYR A 20 -8.29 8.01 3.48
CA TYR A 20 -7.35 8.91 2.80
C TYR A 20 -7.05 8.37 1.41
N ILE A 21 -6.86 9.28 0.46
CA ILE A 21 -6.52 8.94 -0.92
C ILE A 21 -5.17 9.56 -1.23
N TYR A 22 -4.24 8.73 -1.69
CA TYR A 22 -2.91 9.13 -2.10
C TYR A 22 -2.74 8.88 -3.60
N LYS A 23 -2.15 9.84 -4.30
CA LYS A 23 -1.61 9.64 -5.63
C LYS A 23 -0.09 9.56 -5.51
N VAL A 24 0.48 8.43 -5.90
CA VAL A 24 1.92 8.17 -5.81
C VAL A 24 2.46 7.85 -7.19
N GLU A 25 3.62 8.41 -7.52
CA GLU A 25 4.33 8.16 -8.77
C GLU A 25 5.79 7.87 -8.44
N HIS A 26 6.35 6.84 -9.09
CA HIS A 26 7.75 6.47 -8.96
C HIS A 26 8.40 6.34 -10.33
N GLN A 27 9.71 6.59 -10.37
CA GLN A 27 10.52 6.25 -11.54
C GLN A 27 10.66 4.74 -11.67
N ALA A 28 10.82 4.27 -12.91
CA ALA A 28 11.08 2.86 -13.18
C ALA A 28 12.33 2.37 -12.44
N GLY A 29 12.29 1.15 -11.93
CA GLY A 29 13.40 0.52 -11.21
C GLY A 29 13.52 0.88 -9.72
N VAL A 30 12.55 1.63 -9.16
CA VAL A 30 12.45 1.82 -7.71
C VAL A 30 12.36 0.45 -7.00
N ARG A 31 13.09 0.29 -5.90
CA ARG A 31 13.08 -0.97 -5.13
C ARG A 31 11.99 -1.01 -4.06
N THR A 32 11.50 0.16 -3.65
CA THR A 32 10.54 0.31 -2.56
C THR A 32 9.45 1.29 -3.00
N ILE A 33 8.24 0.77 -3.17
CA ILE A 33 7.04 1.57 -3.48
C ILE A 33 6.45 2.12 -2.18
N LEU A 34 6.31 1.26 -1.17
CA LEU A 34 5.85 1.60 0.18
C LEU A 34 6.83 1.05 1.23
N PRO A 35 7.06 1.75 2.35
CA PRO A 35 7.76 1.18 3.50
C PRO A 35 7.05 -0.08 4.00
N VAL A 36 7.77 -1.01 4.61
CA VAL A 36 7.13 -2.19 5.24
C VAL A 36 6.39 -1.74 6.49
N HIS A 37 5.08 -1.95 6.54
CA HIS A 37 4.24 -1.64 7.68
C HIS A 37 2.98 -2.52 7.73
N TRP A 38 2.25 -2.44 8.83
CA TRP A 38 0.92 -3.04 8.99
C TRP A 38 -0.02 -2.08 9.73
N HIS A 39 -1.31 -2.16 9.42
CA HIS A 39 -2.41 -1.49 10.11
C HIS A 39 -3.66 -2.37 10.07
N ASN A 40 -4.66 -2.06 10.90
CA ASN A 40 -5.92 -2.80 10.93
C ASN A 40 -6.94 -2.27 9.91
N GLU A 41 -6.65 -1.14 9.27
CA GLU A 41 -7.49 -0.55 8.23
C GLU A 41 -7.31 -1.30 6.91
N MET A 42 -8.34 -1.27 6.05
CA MET A 42 -8.26 -1.79 4.68
C MET A 42 -7.51 -0.78 3.80
N GLU A 43 -6.60 -1.28 2.96
CA GLU A 43 -5.92 -0.48 1.93
C GLU A 43 -6.23 -1.06 0.54
N ILE A 44 -6.52 -0.17 -0.41
CA ILE A 44 -6.74 -0.53 -1.82
C ILE A 44 -5.65 0.13 -2.65
N ILE A 45 -4.88 -0.66 -3.38
CA ILE A 45 -3.83 -0.16 -4.27
C ILE A 45 -4.25 -0.39 -5.72
N TYR A 46 -4.57 0.69 -6.44
CA TYR A 46 -4.85 0.64 -7.87
C TYR A 46 -3.62 1.06 -8.68
N LEU A 47 -3.18 0.22 -9.62
CA LEU A 47 -2.07 0.55 -10.50
C LEU A 47 -2.58 1.25 -11.77
N SER A 48 -2.45 2.57 -11.79
CA SER A 48 -2.94 3.40 -12.90
C SER A 48 -2.07 3.34 -14.16
N LYS A 49 -0.79 2.96 -14.06
CA LYS A 49 0.13 2.84 -15.20
C LYS A 49 1.31 1.91 -14.89
N GLY A 50 1.72 1.12 -15.88
CA GLY A 50 2.92 0.28 -15.80
C GLY A 50 2.68 -1.09 -15.13
N THR A 51 3.70 -1.59 -14.43
CA THR A 51 3.67 -2.88 -13.73
C THR A 51 4.36 -2.78 -12.38
N ALA A 52 3.89 -3.52 -11.39
CA ALA A 52 4.49 -3.56 -10.06
C ALA A 52 4.36 -4.95 -9.42
N THR A 53 5.29 -5.27 -8.53
CA THR A 53 5.20 -6.46 -7.68
C THR A 53 5.15 -6.03 -6.23
N PHE A 54 4.10 -6.46 -5.53
CA PHE A 54 3.93 -6.26 -4.09
C PHE A 54 4.19 -7.56 -3.36
N ARG A 55 4.83 -7.47 -2.19
CA ARG A 55 4.96 -8.60 -1.27
C ARG A 55 4.12 -8.32 -0.03
N ILE A 56 3.06 -9.08 0.13
CA ILE A 56 2.15 -8.99 1.28
C ILE A 56 2.34 -10.27 2.08
N GLU A 57 2.80 -10.13 3.31
CA GLU A 57 3.27 -11.23 4.15
C GLU A 57 4.33 -12.10 3.43
N SER A 58 4.01 -13.38 3.18
CA SER A 58 4.86 -14.37 2.51
C SER A 58 4.51 -14.57 1.04
N ARG A 59 3.60 -13.76 0.48
CA ARG A 59 3.10 -13.92 -0.89
C ARG A 59 3.49 -12.74 -1.77
N GLU A 60 3.75 -13.05 -3.03
CA GLU A 60 4.02 -12.05 -4.07
C GLU A 60 2.81 -11.88 -4.99
N PHE A 61 2.54 -10.64 -5.35
CA PHE A 61 1.45 -10.23 -6.22
C PHE A 61 2.01 -9.33 -7.30
N ALA A 62 2.11 -9.85 -8.52
CA ALA A 62 2.43 -9.05 -9.70
C ALA A 62 1.12 -8.49 -10.27
N ILE A 63 1.06 -7.18 -10.42
CA ILE A 63 -0.08 -6.46 -11.00
C ILE A 63 0.36 -5.62 -12.19
N ARG A 64 -0.55 -5.44 -13.15
CA ARG A 64 -0.38 -4.55 -14.30
C ARG A 64 -1.39 -3.41 -14.27
N GLU A 65 -1.16 -2.44 -15.15
CA GLU A 65 -2.07 -1.31 -15.37
C GLU A 65 -3.53 -1.74 -15.43
N GLY A 66 -4.37 -1.04 -14.65
CA GLY A 66 -5.80 -1.31 -14.53
C GLY A 66 -6.18 -2.33 -13.45
N GLU A 67 -5.21 -2.98 -12.79
CA GLU A 67 -5.48 -3.93 -11.70
C GLU A 67 -5.38 -3.28 -10.31
N ALA A 68 -6.02 -3.92 -9.33
CA ALA A 68 -6.01 -3.49 -7.94
C ALA A 68 -5.69 -4.63 -6.97
N LEU A 69 -5.06 -4.28 -5.85
CA LEU A 69 -4.92 -5.11 -4.66
C LEU A 69 -5.88 -4.61 -3.58
N VAL A 70 -6.49 -5.53 -2.84
CA VAL A 70 -7.45 -5.31 -1.75
C VAL A 70 -7.15 -6.28 -0.61
#